data_AF-A0A1W9QIN4-F1
#
_entry.id   AF-A0A1W9QIN4-F1
#
_cell.length_a   1.000
_cell.length_b   1.000
_cell.length_c   1.000
_cell.angle_alpha   90.00
_cell.angle_beta   90.00
_cell.angle_gamma   90.00
#
_symmetry.space_group_name_H-M   'P 1'
#
loop_
_entity.id
_entity.type
_entity.pdbx_description
1 polymer ?
#
loop_
_entity_poly.entity_id
_entity_poly.type
_entity_poly.pdbx_seq_one_letter_code
_entity_poly.pdbx_strand_id
1 'polypeptide(L)'
;MKKRTRLKIFIALLGIILFSFLFAETIDMETAEKVANAKIKQIFSDRVYFVANKINIENVSGNLFFIFFLKPQGFVVVSAETNLPPVIAYSFENDFGEISRENMLLNLLKTDLELRLQNISEIPDNILEQRNSAWKLLLENSEILTRDFEQWPPEGTTPTGGWLEENWHQNSPYNDFCPRRPFTSERAVAGCPAVAMAQILNFLQTTNNVEFDDNDDYYHNYDGNQYWIDDDHSYWGFPSFPSLNEYLATLETHYQNDIVVTNEDKAALVFACGIAAHQVYSPNGSGTFQTT
;
A
#
# COMPACT_ATOMS: atom_id res chain seq x y z
N MET A 1 15.91 45.59 48.78
CA MET A 1 16.40 44.25 48.41
C MET A 1 15.30 43.18 48.26
N LYS A 2 14.43 42.94 49.25
CA LYS A 2 13.40 41.86 49.22
C LYS A 2 12.45 41.85 48.01
N LYS A 3 12.08 43.01 47.45
CA LYS A 3 11.14 43.12 46.31
C LYS A 3 11.74 42.62 44.98
N ARG A 4 13.03 42.87 44.74
CA ARG A 4 13.75 42.40 43.52
C ARG A 4 13.96 40.89 43.55
N THR A 5 14.16 40.30 44.73
CA THR A 5 14.30 38.84 44.89
C THR A 5 12.97 38.13 44.62
N ARG A 6 11.84 38.68 45.09
CA ARG A 6 10.50 38.12 44.80
C ARG A 6 10.12 38.20 43.32
N LEU A 7 10.47 39.28 42.63
CA LEU A 7 10.23 39.42 41.19
C LEU A 7 11.07 38.44 40.35
N LYS A 8 12.34 38.22 40.72
CA LYS A 8 13.20 37.22 40.08
C LYS A 8 12.70 35.78 40.29
N ILE A 9 12.22 35.47 41.49
CA ILE A 9 11.60 34.16 41.81
C ILE A 9 10.30 33.98 41.01
N PHE A 10 9.49 35.03 40.87
CA PHE A 10 8.24 34.98 40.09
C PHE A 10 8.51 34.80 38.59
N ILE A 11 9.52 35.48 38.02
CA ILE A 11 9.92 35.30 36.62
C ILE A 11 10.54 33.90 36.40
N ALA A 12 11.32 33.38 37.35
CA ALA A 12 11.84 32.02 37.28
C ALA A 12 10.73 30.96 37.36
N LEU A 13 9.71 31.17 38.19
CA LEU A 13 8.51 30.30 38.25
C LEU A 13 7.65 30.42 36.98
N LEU A 14 7.54 31.61 36.38
CA LEU A 14 6.84 31.79 35.10
C LEU A 14 7.58 31.11 33.93
N GLY A 15 8.91 31.09 33.96
CA GLY A 15 9.74 30.42 32.96
C GLY A 15 9.71 28.89 33.05
N ILE A 16 9.42 28.32 34.23
CA ILE A 16 9.27 26.87 34.43
C ILE A 16 7.89 26.37 33.95
N ILE A 17 6.87 27.22 33.93
CA ILE A 17 5.51 26.87 33.44
C ILE A 17 5.42 26.91 31.90
N LEU A 18 6.42 27.45 31.20
CA LEU A 18 6.45 27.57 29.73
C LEU A 18 7.28 26.48 29.02
N PHE A 19 7.82 25.51 29.77
CA PHE A 19 8.29 24.25 29.17
C PHE A 19 7.13 23.26 29.13
N SER A 20 6.17 23.52 28.24
CA SER A 20 5.28 22.48 27.74
C SER A 20 6.18 21.50 27.00
N PHE A 21 6.60 20.44 27.68
CA PHE A 21 7.23 19.34 26.98
C PHE A 21 6.20 18.80 25.99
N LEU A 22 6.43 19.04 24.70
CA LEU A 22 5.78 18.35 23.60
C LEU A 22 6.29 16.90 23.60
N PHE A 23 5.92 16.15 24.64
CA PHE A 23 6.09 14.71 24.60
C PHE A 23 4.99 14.14 23.71
N ALA A 24 5.37 13.12 22.96
CA ALA A 24 4.45 12.29 22.20
C ALA A 24 3.34 11.80 23.16
N GLU A 25 2.08 12.01 22.79
CA GLU A 25 0.94 11.59 23.59
C GLU A 25 0.31 10.37 22.94
N THR A 26 0.26 9.27 23.70
CA THR A 26 -0.49 8.07 23.29
C THR A 26 -1.97 8.40 23.26
N ILE A 27 -2.62 8.09 22.14
CA ILE A 27 -4.02 8.41 21.89
C ILE A 27 -4.92 7.22 22.26
N ASP A 28 -6.05 7.53 22.91
CA ASP A 28 -7.08 6.55 23.22
C ASP A 28 -8.10 6.38 22.08
N MET A 29 -8.91 5.32 22.16
CA MET A 29 -9.87 4.99 21.10
C MET A 29 -10.94 6.09 20.91
N GLU A 30 -11.35 6.78 21.97
CA GLU A 30 -12.36 7.84 21.87
C GLU A 30 -11.81 9.05 21.11
N THR A 31 -10.57 9.45 21.40
CA THR A 31 -9.87 10.54 20.71
C THR A 31 -9.59 10.18 19.26
N ALA A 32 -9.17 8.94 18.99
CA ALA A 32 -9.00 8.44 17.63
C ALA A 32 -10.33 8.45 16.84
N GLU A 33 -11.45 8.11 17.48
CA GLU A 33 -12.77 8.14 16.83
C GLU A 33 -13.22 9.56 16.49
N LYS A 34 -12.89 10.56 17.33
CA LYS A 34 -13.10 11.98 17.00
C LYS A 34 -12.34 12.38 15.74
N VAL A 35 -11.07 11.98 15.63
CA VAL A 35 -10.23 12.21 14.45
C VAL A 35 -10.79 11.52 13.21
N ALA A 36 -11.23 10.26 13.33
CA ALA A 36 -11.85 9.55 12.22
C ALA A 36 -13.11 10.27 11.72
N ASN A 37 -14.01 10.68 12.62
CA ASN A 37 -15.22 11.42 12.26
C ASN A 37 -14.91 12.80 11.65
N ALA A 38 -13.90 13.51 12.17
CA ALA A 38 -13.45 14.76 11.58
C ALA A 38 -12.93 14.56 10.15
N LYS A 39 -12.17 13.48 9.90
CA LYS A 39 -11.67 13.14 8.56
C LYS A 39 -12.80 12.77 7.60
N ILE A 40 -13.80 12.01 8.06
CA ILE A 40 -14.99 11.68 7.26
C ILE A 40 -15.70 12.97 6.81
N LYS A 41 -15.96 13.88 7.75
CA LYS A 41 -16.61 15.18 7.48
C LYS A 41 -15.78 16.07 6.56
N GLN A 42 -14.45 16.02 6.68
CA GLN A 42 -13.52 16.78 5.82
C GLN A 42 -13.61 16.35 4.35
N ILE A 43 -13.67 15.04 4.10
CA ILE A 43 -13.65 14.50 2.73
C ILE A 43 -15.04 14.56 2.11
N PHE A 44 -16.08 14.23 2.87
CA PHE A 44 -17.44 14.20 2.37
C PHE A 44 -18.38 14.99 3.29
N SER A 45 -18.71 16.22 2.90
CA SER A 45 -19.78 16.98 3.54
C SER A 45 -21.18 16.46 3.17
N ASP A 46 -21.30 15.85 1.98
CA ASP A 46 -22.60 15.59 1.34
C ASP A 46 -23.00 14.11 1.29
N ARG A 47 -22.06 13.19 1.60
CA ARG A 47 -22.32 11.73 1.68
C ARG A 47 -22.37 11.28 3.14
N VAL A 48 -23.32 10.40 3.45
CA VAL A 48 -23.51 9.90 4.82
C VAL A 48 -22.64 8.66 5.03
N TYR A 49 -21.46 8.87 5.61
CA TYR A 49 -20.64 7.81 6.18
C TYR A 49 -20.67 7.89 7.70
N PHE A 50 -20.67 6.73 8.37
CA PHE A 50 -20.56 6.66 9.82
C PHE A 50 -19.74 5.44 10.24
N VAL A 51 -19.10 5.55 11.39
CA VAL A 51 -18.35 4.45 12.02
C VAL A 51 -19.34 3.40 12.51
N ALA A 52 -19.24 2.19 11.98
CA ALA A 52 -20.09 1.05 12.34
C ALA A 52 -19.41 0.06 13.28
N ASN A 53 -18.09 -0.07 13.18
CA ASN A 53 -17.29 -0.90 14.07
C ASN A 53 -15.89 -0.28 14.24
N LYS A 54 -15.20 -0.63 15.32
CA LYS A 54 -13.84 -0.18 15.61
C LYS A 54 -13.00 -1.29 16.22
N ILE A 55 -11.74 -1.36 15.80
CA ILE A 55 -10.77 -2.35 16.29
C ILE A 55 -9.49 -1.63 16.71
N ASN A 56 -8.91 -2.08 17.83
CA ASN A 56 -7.58 -1.68 18.26
C ASN A 56 -6.54 -2.66 17.73
N ILE A 57 -5.46 -2.16 17.14
CA ILE A 57 -4.29 -2.95 16.77
C ILE A 57 -3.15 -2.55 17.68
N GLU A 58 -2.64 -3.51 18.44
CA GLU A 58 -1.60 -3.32 19.44
C GLU A 58 -0.26 -3.91 18.98
N ASN A 59 0.82 -3.37 19.54
CA ASN A 59 2.15 -3.95 19.55
C ASN A 59 2.63 -4.18 21.00
N VAL A 60 3.91 -4.54 21.18
CA VAL A 60 4.50 -4.77 22.52
C VAL A 60 4.51 -3.53 23.42
N SER A 61 4.43 -2.32 22.86
CA SER A 61 4.47 -1.05 23.59
C SER A 61 3.08 -0.47 23.89
N GLY A 62 2.00 -1.09 23.38
CA GLY A 62 0.63 -0.64 23.57
C GLY A 62 -0.12 -0.49 22.24
N ASN A 63 -1.03 0.47 22.18
CA ASN A 63 -1.80 0.75 20.96
C ASN A 63 -0.87 1.22 19.85
N LEU A 64 -1.00 0.63 18.66
CA LEU A 64 -0.26 1.04 17.46
C LEU A 64 -1.12 1.92 16.56
N PHE A 65 -2.35 1.46 16.28
CA PHE A 65 -3.36 2.22 15.54
C PHE A 65 -4.76 1.64 15.74
N PHE A 66 -5.76 2.41 15.33
CA PHE A 66 -7.18 2.05 15.38
C PHE A 66 -7.75 1.97 13.97
N ILE A 67 -8.60 0.97 13.72
CA ILE A 67 -9.34 0.82 12.47
C ILE A 67 -10.81 1.10 12.75
N PHE A 68 -11.38 2.05 12.01
CA PHE A 68 -12.81 2.39 12.05
C PHE A 68 -13.46 1.93 10.76
N PHE A 69 -14.32 0.91 10.83
CA PHE A 69 -15.07 0.40 9.69
C PHE A 69 -16.30 1.26 9.44
N LEU A 70 -16.52 1.63 8.19
CA LEU A 70 -17.56 2.57 7.81
C LEU A 70 -18.79 1.85 7.24
N LYS A 71 -19.93 2.54 7.32
CA LYS A 71 -21.12 2.27 6.51
C LYS A 71 -21.38 3.45 5.58
N PRO A 72 -21.85 3.23 4.33
CA PRO A 72 -22.23 1.94 3.74
C PRO A 72 -21.06 0.98 3.46
N GLN A 73 -19.86 1.51 3.25
CA GLN A 73 -18.64 0.76 2.95
C GLN A 73 -17.42 1.59 3.37
N GLY A 74 -16.28 0.93 3.63
CA GLY A 74 -15.00 1.62 3.80
C GLY A 74 -14.37 1.49 5.18
N PHE A 75 -13.27 2.22 5.36
CA PHE A 75 -12.54 2.28 6.62
C PHE A 75 -11.75 3.59 6.78
N VAL A 76 -11.40 3.93 8.02
CA VAL A 76 -10.38 4.94 8.38
C VAL A 76 -9.41 4.33 9.38
N VAL A 77 -8.10 4.47 9.15
CA VAL A 77 -7.03 4.05 10.06
C VAL A 77 -6.40 5.27 10.71
N VAL A 78 -6.46 5.31 12.04
CA VAL A 78 -5.95 6.41 12.86
C VAL A 78 -4.78 5.93 13.70
N SER A 79 -3.65 6.64 13.67
CA SER A 79 -2.47 6.29 14.48
C SER A 79 -2.74 6.45 15.98
N ALA A 80 -2.06 5.67 16.81
CA ALA A 80 -2.18 5.80 18.26
C ALA A 80 -1.15 6.77 18.90
N GLU A 81 -0.37 7.49 18.10
CA GLU A 81 0.73 8.35 18.57
C GLU A 81 0.73 9.70 17.83
N THR A 82 0.83 10.82 18.55
CA THR A 82 0.73 12.17 17.96
C THR A 82 1.93 12.56 17.10
N ASN A 83 3.08 11.94 17.33
CA ASN A 83 4.27 12.10 16.51
C ASN A 83 4.17 11.37 15.15
N LEU A 84 3.11 10.60 14.91
CA LEU A 84 2.76 10.02 13.62
C LEU A 84 1.61 10.81 12.96
N PRO A 85 1.41 10.69 11.63
CA PRO A 85 0.24 11.30 10.98
C PRO A 85 -1.07 10.81 11.61
N PRO A 86 -2.08 11.68 11.82
CA PRO A 86 -3.32 11.30 12.49
C PRO A 86 -4.09 10.21 11.74
N VAL A 87 -4.29 10.37 10.44
CA VAL A 87 -4.93 9.37 9.58
C VAL A 87 -3.90 8.86 8.58
N ILE A 88 -3.64 7.55 8.58
CA ILE A 88 -2.60 6.93 7.74
C ILE A 88 -3.16 6.21 6.53
N ALA A 89 -4.37 5.68 6.64
CA ALA A 89 -5.05 5.04 5.53
C ALA A 89 -6.55 5.24 5.65
N TYR A 90 -7.24 5.28 4.52
CA TYR A 90 -8.69 5.25 4.48
C TYR A 90 -9.15 4.75 3.10
N SER A 91 -10.38 4.25 3.05
CA SER A 91 -11.10 4.03 1.81
C SER A 91 -12.59 4.22 2.07
N PHE A 92 -13.31 4.73 1.08
CA PHE A 92 -14.76 4.94 1.14
C PHE A 92 -15.52 4.09 0.12
N GLU A 93 -14.77 3.30 -0.66
CA GLU A 93 -15.26 2.49 -1.77
C GLU A 93 -14.90 1.01 -1.60
N ASN A 94 -13.95 0.68 -0.71
CA ASN A 94 -13.51 -0.68 -0.45
C ASN A 94 -13.35 -0.89 1.05
N ASP A 95 -13.76 -2.06 1.53
CA ASP A 95 -13.58 -2.43 2.93
C ASP A 95 -12.11 -2.80 3.22
N PHE A 96 -11.70 -2.67 4.48
CA PHE A 96 -10.33 -2.99 4.92
C PHE A 96 -9.96 -4.48 4.72
N GLY A 97 -10.96 -5.34 4.57
CA GLY A 97 -10.81 -6.79 4.56
C GLY A 97 -10.78 -7.39 5.96
N GLU A 98 -10.62 -8.71 6.03
CA GLU A 98 -10.56 -9.45 7.28
C GLU A 98 -9.28 -9.13 8.06
N ILE A 99 -9.37 -9.11 9.39
CA ILE A 99 -8.21 -8.96 10.27
C ILE A 99 -7.53 -10.32 10.40
N SER A 100 -6.66 -10.62 9.45
CA SER A 100 -5.92 -11.89 9.39
C SER A 100 -4.47 -11.64 8.95
N ARG A 101 -3.63 -12.67 9.06
CA ARG A 101 -2.23 -12.61 8.58
C ARG A 101 -2.13 -12.50 7.06
N GLU A 102 -3.18 -12.87 6.34
CA GLU A 102 -3.25 -12.78 4.88
C GLU A 102 -3.58 -11.36 4.40
N ASN A 103 -4.02 -10.48 5.29
CA ASN A 103 -4.32 -9.09 4.94
C ASN A 103 -3.03 -8.29 4.79
N MET A 104 -2.62 -8.08 3.53
CA MET A 104 -1.39 -7.35 3.20
C MET A 104 -1.42 -5.89 3.65
N LEU A 105 -2.58 -5.22 3.58
CA LEU A 105 -2.72 -3.84 4.07
C LEU A 105 -2.49 -3.76 5.58
N LEU A 106 -3.06 -4.72 6.34
CA LEU A 106 -2.81 -4.82 7.77
C LEU A 106 -1.33 -5.03 8.10
N ASN A 107 -0.67 -5.93 7.37
CA ASN A 107 0.75 -6.22 7.56
C ASN A 107 1.61 -4.99 7.22
N LEU A 108 1.33 -4.33 6.09
CA LEU A 108 2.01 -3.10 5.67
C LEU A 108 1.88 -2.00 6.73
N LEU A 109 0.68 -1.75 7.24
CA LEU A 109 0.44 -0.73 8.26
C LEU A 109 1.15 -1.05 9.57
N LYS A 110 1.13 -2.31 10.02
CA LYS A 110 1.85 -2.73 11.23
C LYS A 110 3.36 -2.49 11.08
N THR A 111 3.95 -3.00 10.01
CA THR A 111 5.39 -2.87 9.77
C THR A 111 5.80 -1.41 9.58
N ASP A 112 5.09 -0.63 8.76
CA ASP A 112 5.36 0.79 8.56
C ASP A 112 5.33 1.57 9.87
N LEU A 113 4.30 1.36 10.69
CA LEU A 113 4.14 2.11 11.94
C LEU A 113 5.14 1.71 13.01
N GLU A 114 5.43 0.41 13.15
CA GLU A 114 6.48 -0.06 14.05
C GLU A 114 7.84 0.53 13.68
N LEU A 115 8.19 0.55 12.39
CA LEU A 115 9.44 1.13 11.91
C LEU A 115 9.50 2.65 12.11
N ARG A 116 8.41 3.37 11.88
CA ARG A 116 8.34 4.82 12.13
C ARG A 116 8.53 5.15 13.61
N LEU A 117 7.93 4.36 14.51
CA LEU A 117 8.10 4.56 15.95
C LEU A 117 9.51 4.23 16.42
N GLN A 118 10.11 3.15 15.90
CA GLN A 118 11.50 2.78 16.21
C GLN A 118 12.50 3.86 15.77
N ASN A 119 12.20 4.59 14.70
CA ASN A 119 13.07 5.62 14.13
C ASN A 119 12.53 7.03 14.36
N ILE A 120 11.66 7.24 15.36
CA ILE A 120 11.01 8.53 15.58
C ILE A 120 12.02 9.65 15.87
N SER A 121 13.16 9.31 16.49
CA SER A 121 14.26 10.23 16.77
C SER A 121 14.98 10.75 15.52
N GLU A 122 14.86 10.04 14.40
CA GLU A 122 15.44 10.43 13.12
C GLU A 122 14.52 11.38 12.33
N ILE A 123 13.30 11.63 12.83
CA ILE A 123 12.32 12.50 12.16
C ILE A 123 12.64 13.96 12.51
N PRO A 124 12.80 14.85 11.52
CA PRO A 124 13.04 16.27 11.78
C PRO A 124 11.94 16.93 12.61
N ASP A 125 12.32 17.82 13.53
CA ASP A 125 11.40 18.51 14.46
C ASP A 125 10.26 19.23 13.73
N ASN A 126 10.53 19.86 12.58
CA ASN A 126 9.51 20.56 11.80
C ASN A 126 8.42 19.62 11.27
N ILE A 127 8.74 18.35 11.00
CA ILE A 127 7.78 17.33 10.59
C ILE A 127 6.94 16.88 11.78
N LEU A 128 7.56 16.73 12.97
CA LEU A 128 6.84 16.42 14.20
C LEU A 128 5.87 17.55 14.58
N GLU A 129 6.30 18.81 14.48
CA GLU A 129 5.44 19.99 14.69
C GLU A 129 4.26 20.03 13.71
N GLN A 130 4.50 19.73 12.43
CA GLN A 130 3.44 19.65 11.42
C GLN A 130 2.40 18.57 11.77
N ARG A 131 2.85 17.37 12.19
CA ARG A 131 1.96 16.27 12.59
C ARG A 131 1.14 16.61 13.82
N ASN A 132 1.77 17.14 14.87
CA ASN A 132 1.07 17.59 16.07
C ASN A 132 0.04 18.70 15.75
N SER A 133 0.36 19.60 14.82
CA SER A 133 -0.58 20.60 14.32
C SER A 133 -1.75 19.99 13.57
N ALA A 134 -1.52 18.94 12.75
CA ALA A 134 -2.58 18.21 12.06
C ALA A 134 -3.52 17.47 13.02
N TRP A 135 -2.97 16.86 14.08
CA TRP A 135 -3.77 16.28 15.17
C TRP A 135 -4.66 17.31 15.84
N LYS A 136 -4.07 18.45 16.25
CA LYS A 136 -4.81 19.55 16.87
C LYS A 136 -5.93 20.06 15.97
N LEU A 137 -5.65 20.24 14.68
CA LEU A 137 -6.62 20.71 13.70
C LEU A 137 -7.83 19.77 13.60
N LEU A 138 -7.61 18.46 13.52
CA LEU A 138 -8.69 17.45 13.44
C LEU A 138 -9.48 17.33 14.74
N LEU A 139 -8.85 17.56 15.90
CA LEU A 139 -9.50 17.49 17.21
C LEU A 139 -10.30 18.75 17.55
N GLU A 140 -9.83 19.93 17.15
CA GLU A 140 -10.41 21.21 17.56
C GLU A 140 -11.37 21.82 16.53
N ASN A 141 -11.13 21.65 15.23
CA ASN A 141 -11.80 22.43 14.17
C ASN A 141 -12.42 21.55 13.07
N SER A 142 -13.30 20.62 13.42
CA SER A 142 -14.00 19.75 12.46
C SER A 142 -14.88 20.48 11.42
N GLU A 143 -15.08 21.80 11.54
CA GLU A 143 -15.92 22.61 10.64
C GLU A 143 -15.14 23.45 9.61
N ILE A 144 -13.85 23.69 9.82
CA ILE A 144 -13.01 24.57 8.98
C ILE A 144 -11.77 23.81 8.51
N LEU A 145 -11.98 22.60 7.97
CA LEU A 145 -10.92 21.86 7.32
C LEU A 145 -10.95 22.22 5.84
N THR A 146 -10.38 23.37 5.49
CA THR A 146 -10.13 23.70 4.08
C THR A 146 -9.23 22.62 3.48
N ARG A 147 -9.64 22.15 2.30
CA ARG A 147 -9.09 20.98 1.62
C ARG A 147 -7.70 21.29 1.05
N ASP A 148 -6.65 21.18 1.85
CA ASP A 148 -5.28 20.98 1.35
C ASP A 148 -5.08 19.49 0.97
N PHE A 149 -6.08 18.89 0.32
CA PHE A 149 -6.00 17.54 -0.21
C PHE A 149 -5.75 17.63 -1.70
N GLU A 150 -4.56 17.18 -2.09
CA GLU A 150 -4.16 17.04 -3.47
C GLU A 150 -4.14 15.55 -3.80
N GLN A 151 -4.80 15.20 -4.90
CA GLN A 151 -4.88 13.84 -5.42
C GLN A 151 -4.63 13.89 -6.93
N TRP A 152 -3.93 12.89 -7.44
CA TRP A 152 -3.72 12.71 -8.87
C TRP A 152 -4.10 11.29 -9.30
N PRO A 153 -4.91 11.13 -10.36
CA PRO A 153 -5.54 12.22 -11.12
C PRO A 153 -6.61 12.94 -10.27
N PRO A 154 -7.01 14.18 -10.62
CA PRO A 154 -7.99 14.91 -9.83
C PRO A 154 -9.25 14.09 -9.54
N GLU A 155 -9.86 14.32 -8.38
CA GLU A 155 -11.06 13.58 -7.98
C GLU A 155 -12.15 13.61 -9.06
N GLY A 156 -12.70 12.45 -9.40
CA GLY A 156 -13.76 12.29 -10.39
C GLY A 156 -13.31 12.25 -11.86
N THR A 157 -12.00 12.29 -12.16
CA THR A 157 -11.51 12.20 -13.55
C THR A 157 -11.40 10.77 -14.08
N THR A 158 -11.24 9.78 -13.20
CA THR A 158 -11.21 8.35 -13.56
C THR A 158 -12.22 7.56 -12.73
N PRO A 159 -12.72 6.41 -13.23
CA PRO A 159 -13.69 5.59 -12.48
C PRO A 159 -13.16 5.06 -11.14
N THR A 160 -11.85 4.90 -11.00
CA THR A 160 -11.19 4.38 -9.80
C THR A 160 -10.62 5.47 -8.89
N GLY A 161 -10.67 6.74 -9.31
CA GLY A 161 -9.99 7.86 -8.64
C GLY A 161 -8.46 7.83 -8.72
N GLY A 162 -7.87 6.77 -9.29
CA GLY A 162 -6.44 6.60 -9.55
C GLY A 162 -6.13 6.59 -11.04
N TRP A 163 -4.84 6.56 -11.40
CA TRP A 163 -4.41 6.44 -12.81
C TRP A 163 -4.65 5.03 -13.36
N LEU A 164 -4.60 4.01 -12.50
CA LEU A 164 -4.90 2.63 -12.88
C LEU A 164 -6.41 2.43 -12.82
N GLU A 165 -7.02 2.06 -13.95
CA GLU A 165 -8.46 1.80 -14.06
C GLU A 165 -8.79 0.30 -13.96
N GLU A 166 -7.79 -0.57 -14.07
CA GLU A 166 -7.94 -2.02 -13.96
C GLU A 166 -7.51 -2.55 -12.58
N ASN A 167 -8.09 -3.68 -12.18
CA ASN A 167 -7.83 -4.35 -10.90
C ASN A 167 -7.24 -5.75 -11.13
N TRP A 168 -5.99 -5.82 -11.60
CA TRP A 168 -5.34 -7.12 -11.86
C TRP A 168 -4.98 -7.80 -10.54
N HIS A 169 -5.03 -9.14 -10.54
CA HIS A 169 -4.72 -9.97 -9.38
C HIS A 169 -3.83 -11.15 -9.77
N GLN A 170 -3.48 -12.02 -8.82
CA GLN A 170 -2.44 -13.04 -9.03
C GLN A 170 -2.94 -14.41 -9.52
N ASN A 171 -4.22 -14.50 -9.90
CA ASN A 171 -4.88 -15.74 -10.31
C ASN A 171 -5.32 -15.61 -11.78
N SER A 172 -6.01 -16.61 -12.31
CA SER A 172 -6.47 -16.60 -13.71
C SER A 172 -7.30 -15.34 -14.00
N PRO A 173 -7.09 -14.66 -15.13
CA PRO A 173 -6.22 -15.06 -16.25
C PRO A 173 -4.74 -14.70 -16.08
N TYR A 174 -4.39 -13.83 -15.13
CA TYR A 174 -3.05 -13.22 -15.02
C TYR A 174 -1.92 -14.22 -14.78
N ASN A 175 -2.21 -15.38 -14.18
CA ASN A 175 -1.23 -16.43 -13.95
C ASN A 175 -1.28 -17.55 -14.99
N ASP A 176 -2.10 -17.48 -16.05
CA ASP A 176 -2.35 -18.62 -16.94
C ASP A 176 -1.08 -19.12 -17.65
N PHE A 177 -0.06 -18.27 -17.80
CA PHE A 177 1.26 -18.61 -18.35
C PHE A 177 2.30 -18.95 -17.29
N CYS A 178 1.98 -18.82 -15.99
CA CYS A 178 2.89 -19.22 -14.92
C CYS A 178 3.08 -20.75 -14.88
N PRO A 179 4.24 -21.23 -14.41
CA PRO A 179 4.55 -22.66 -14.32
C PRO A 179 3.48 -23.47 -13.57
N ARG A 180 3.21 -24.67 -14.07
CA ARG A 180 2.24 -25.62 -13.53
C ARG A 180 2.94 -26.92 -13.17
N ARG A 181 2.76 -27.37 -11.92
CA ARG A 181 3.35 -28.62 -11.42
C ARG A 181 2.85 -29.80 -12.29
N PRO A 182 3.73 -30.59 -12.94
CA PRO A 182 3.35 -31.63 -13.90
C PRO A 182 2.42 -32.72 -13.34
N PHE A 183 2.55 -33.06 -12.05
CA PHE A 183 1.80 -34.16 -11.43
C PHE A 183 0.53 -33.71 -10.69
N THR A 184 0.55 -32.54 -10.07
CA THR A 184 -0.62 -32.02 -9.33
C THR A 184 -1.48 -31.10 -10.18
N SER A 185 -0.98 -30.65 -11.34
CA SER A 185 -1.59 -29.61 -12.18
C SER A 185 -1.85 -28.29 -11.46
N GLU A 186 -1.23 -28.08 -10.28
CA GLU A 186 -1.32 -26.82 -9.54
C GLU A 186 -0.47 -25.76 -10.23
N ARG A 187 -1.13 -24.66 -10.58
CA ARG A 187 -0.49 -23.52 -11.23
C ARG A 187 0.03 -22.55 -10.18
N ALA A 188 1.23 -22.03 -10.39
CA ALA A 188 1.76 -20.98 -9.55
C ALA A 188 0.90 -19.71 -9.63
N VAL A 189 0.78 -18.97 -8.53
CA VAL A 189 0.19 -17.62 -8.59
C VAL A 189 1.15 -16.68 -9.32
N ALA A 190 0.62 -15.59 -9.88
CA ALA A 190 1.42 -14.69 -10.71
C ALA A 190 2.49 -13.91 -9.95
N GLY A 191 2.35 -13.74 -8.63
CA GLY A 191 3.26 -12.94 -7.81
C GLY A 191 2.94 -11.44 -7.83
N CYS A 192 2.99 -10.81 -6.65
CA CYS A 192 2.65 -9.40 -6.53
C CYS A 192 3.62 -8.44 -7.27
N PRO A 193 4.94 -8.69 -7.38
CA PRO A 193 5.82 -7.78 -8.12
C PRO A 193 5.52 -7.80 -9.63
N ALA A 194 5.31 -8.99 -10.19
CA ALA A 194 4.98 -9.16 -11.61
C ALA A 194 3.65 -8.48 -11.98
N VAL A 195 2.60 -8.70 -11.18
CA VAL A 195 1.30 -8.04 -11.40
C VAL A 195 1.39 -6.52 -11.23
N ALA A 196 2.17 -6.02 -10.27
CA ALA A 196 2.37 -4.58 -10.10
C ALA A 196 3.08 -3.94 -11.30
N MET A 197 4.18 -4.55 -11.77
CA MET A 197 4.91 -4.08 -12.94
C MET A 197 4.04 -4.14 -14.20
N ALA A 198 3.27 -5.22 -14.38
CA ALA A 198 2.41 -5.39 -15.55
C ALA A 198 1.27 -4.38 -15.59
N GLN A 199 0.66 -4.01 -14.45
CA GLN A 199 -0.36 -2.95 -14.41
C GLN A 199 0.21 -1.58 -14.79
N ILE A 200 1.45 -1.28 -14.43
CA ILE A 200 2.14 -0.03 -14.84
C ILE A 200 2.37 -0.02 -16.34
N LEU A 201 2.91 -1.12 -16.89
CA LEU A 201 3.16 -1.27 -18.32
C LEU A 201 1.86 -1.21 -19.15
N ASN A 202 0.80 -1.84 -18.66
CA ASN A 202 -0.52 -1.79 -19.29
C ASN A 202 -1.11 -0.38 -19.30
N PHE A 203 -0.97 0.37 -18.20
CA PHE A 203 -1.37 1.78 -18.15
C PHE A 203 -0.60 2.63 -19.16
N LEU A 204 0.70 2.37 -19.32
CA LEU A 204 1.54 3.04 -20.31
C LEU A 204 1.34 2.50 -21.74
N GLN A 205 0.53 1.45 -21.90
CA GLN A 205 0.29 0.75 -23.16
C GLN A 205 1.59 0.37 -23.89
N THR A 206 2.51 -0.27 -23.17
CA THR A 206 3.80 -0.70 -23.73
C THR A 206 4.33 -1.95 -23.03
N THR A 207 5.07 -2.76 -23.77
CA THR A 207 5.93 -3.85 -23.31
C THR A 207 7.39 -3.40 -23.19
N ASN A 208 7.67 -2.12 -23.43
CA ASN A 208 9.01 -1.54 -23.56
C ASN A 208 9.86 -2.20 -24.67
N ASN A 209 9.21 -2.81 -25.67
CA ASN A 209 9.84 -3.59 -26.75
C ASN A 209 10.80 -4.67 -26.22
N VAL A 210 10.45 -5.30 -25.10
CA VAL A 210 11.25 -6.41 -24.56
C VAL A 210 11.12 -7.64 -25.47
N GLU A 211 12.24 -8.29 -25.73
CA GLU A 211 12.32 -9.60 -26.35
C GLU A 211 13.24 -10.46 -25.49
N PHE A 212 12.81 -11.67 -25.16
CA PHE A 212 13.62 -12.62 -24.39
C PHE A 212 14.38 -13.56 -25.31
N ASP A 213 15.61 -13.90 -24.93
CA ASP A 213 16.44 -14.93 -25.58
C ASP A 213 17.15 -15.82 -24.56
N ASP A 214 17.93 -16.80 -25.02
CA ASP A 214 18.64 -17.76 -24.17
C ASP A 214 19.56 -17.10 -23.09
N ASN A 215 19.92 -15.80 -23.21
CA ASN A 215 20.67 -15.09 -22.17
C ASN A 215 19.82 -14.64 -20.99
N ASP A 216 18.50 -14.58 -21.16
CA ASP A 216 17.54 -14.24 -20.09
C ASP A 216 17.15 -15.46 -19.24
N ASP A 217 17.69 -16.63 -19.58
CA ASP A 217 17.47 -17.84 -18.83
C ASP A 217 17.90 -17.70 -17.37
N TYR A 218 17.07 -18.24 -16.47
CA TYR A 218 17.41 -18.30 -15.06
C TYR A 218 16.91 -19.58 -14.39
N TYR A 219 17.68 -20.00 -13.38
CA TYR A 219 17.35 -21.19 -12.62
C TYR A 219 16.37 -20.86 -11.49
N HIS A 220 15.16 -21.39 -11.61
CA HIS A 220 14.16 -21.33 -10.57
C HIS A 220 14.44 -22.38 -9.49
N ASN A 221 14.52 -21.97 -8.22
CA ASN A 221 14.66 -22.88 -7.07
C ASN A 221 13.87 -22.36 -5.86
N TYR A 222 12.62 -22.81 -5.74
CA TYR A 222 11.71 -22.35 -4.68
C TYR A 222 10.59 -23.35 -4.40
N ASP A 223 10.16 -23.45 -3.15
CA ASP A 223 9.06 -24.32 -2.69
C ASP A 223 9.18 -25.79 -3.16
N GLY A 224 10.43 -26.28 -3.18
CA GLY A 224 10.79 -27.63 -3.62
C GLY A 224 10.72 -27.85 -5.15
N ASN A 225 10.46 -26.82 -5.94
CA ASN A 225 10.45 -26.89 -7.41
C ASN A 225 11.75 -26.33 -7.97
N GLN A 226 12.34 -27.08 -8.90
CA GLN A 226 13.64 -26.78 -9.50
C GLN A 226 13.56 -27.00 -11.01
N TYR A 227 13.83 -25.94 -11.77
CA TYR A 227 13.76 -25.94 -13.23
C TYR A 227 14.39 -24.69 -13.83
N TRP A 228 14.72 -24.75 -15.12
CA TRP A 228 15.17 -23.61 -15.90
C TRP A 228 13.99 -22.94 -16.58
N ILE A 229 13.93 -21.62 -16.46
CA ILE A 229 13.16 -20.77 -17.35
C ILE A 229 14.16 -20.27 -18.40
N ASP A 230 13.97 -20.46 -19.69
CA ASP A 230 12.81 -21.07 -20.35
C ASP A 230 12.96 -22.57 -20.74
N ASP A 231 14.16 -23.15 -20.61
CA ASP A 231 14.51 -24.50 -21.10
C ASP A 231 13.54 -25.63 -20.70
N ASP A 232 12.93 -25.58 -19.51
CA ASP A 232 12.00 -26.60 -19.03
C ASP A 232 10.50 -26.27 -19.33
N HIS A 233 10.22 -25.31 -20.22
CA HIS A 233 8.87 -24.80 -20.51
C HIS A 233 7.85 -25.90 -20.86
N SER A 234 8.28 -26.90 -21.63
CA SER A 234 7.41 -28.00 -22.08
C SER A 234 6.96 -28.89 -20.91
N TYR A 235 7.86 -29.16 -19.96
CA TYR A 235 7.56 -29.99 -18.80
C TYR A 235 6.68 -29.24 -17.80
N TRP A 236 6.99 -27.96 -17.53
CA TRP A 236 6.27 -27.12 -16.56
C TRP A 236 5.09 -26.34 -17.14
N GLY A 237 4.81 -26.45 -18.44
CA GLY A 237 3.59 -25.93 -19.06
C GLY A 237 3.46 -24.41 -19.04
N PHE A 238 4.55 -23.72 -19.40
CA PHE A 238 4.60 -22.27 -19.65
C PHE A 238 5.12 -22.00 -21.09
N PRO A 239 4.95 -20.79 -21.66
CA PRO A 239 5.45 -20.50 -23.01
C PRO A 239 6.98 -20.45 -23.03
N SER A 240 7.60 -20.96 -24.10
CA SER A 240 9.01 -20.65 -24.38
C SER A 240 9.18 -19.16 -24.71
N PHE A 241 10.38 -18.61 -24.63
CA PHE A 241 10.70 -17.24 -24.99
C PHE A 241 10.29 -16.89 -26.43
N PRO A 242 10.54 -17.71 -27.47
CA PRO A 242 10.00 -17.44 -28.79
C PRO A 242 8.47 -17.30 -28.80
N SER A 243 7.76 -18.16 -28.06
CA SER A 243 6.30 -18.12 -27.99
C SER A 243 5.81 -16.90 -27.20
N LEU A 244 6.50 -16.57 -26.10
CA LEU A 244 6.20 -15.40 -25.28
C LEU A 244 6.39 -14.10 -26.06
N ASN A 245 7.48 -14.00 -26.84
CA ASN A 245 7.75 -12.85 -27.70
C ASN A 245 6.64 -12.66 -28.76
N GLU A 246 6.08 -13.75 -29.32
CA GLU A 246 4.92 -13.65 -30.23
C GLU A 246 3.66 -13.11 -29.53
N TYR A 247 3.40 -13.51 -28.28
CA TYR A 247 2.31 -12.93 -27.49
C TYR A 247 2.54 -11.45 -27.18
N LEU A 248 3.77 -11.06 -26.82
CA LEU A 248 4.11 -9.65 -26.55
C LEU A 248 3.99 -8.78 -27.81
N ALA A 249 4.41 -9.28 -28.98
CA ALA A 249 4.22 -8.59 -30.25
C ALA A 249 2.73 -8.42 -30.62
N THR A 250 1.90 -9.42 -30.26
CA THR A 250 0.44 -9.34 -30.41
C THR A 250 -0.14 -8.25 -29.49
N LEU A 251 0.27 -8.23 -28.23
CA LEU A 251 -0.14 -7.21 -27.26
C LEU A 251 0.26 -5.80 -27.73
N GLU A 252 1.47 -5.61 -28.26
CA GLU A 252 1.87 -4.31 -28.79
C GLU A 252 1.02 -3.88 -29.99
N THR A 253 0.63 -4.84 -30.84
CA THR A 253 -0.34 -4.56 -31.91
C THR A 253 -1.68 -4.14 -31.32
N HIS A 254 -2.13 -4.76 -30.23
CA HIS A 254 -3.36 -4.35 -29.55
C HIS A 254 -3.27 -2.92 -29.00
N TYR A 255 -2.17 -2.57 -28.32
CA TYR A 255 -1.93 -1.21 -27.84
C TYR A 255 -1.91 -0.18 -28.97
N GLN A 256 -1.19 -0.44 -30.07
CA GLN A 256 -1.09 0.48 -31.21
C GLN A 256 -2.42 0.73 -31.94
N ASN A 257 -3.35 -0.20 -31.85
CA ASN A 257 -4.63 -0.15 -32.56
C ASN A 257 -5.83 0.08 -31.62
N ASP A 258 -5.58 0.48 -30.36
CA ASP A 258 -6.62 0.68 -29.33
C ASP A 258 -7.55 -0.54 -29.17
N ILE A 259 -7.01 -1.75 -29.33
CA ILE A 259 -7.74 -3.00 -29.15
C ILE A 259 -7.73 -3.36 -27.67
N VAL A 260 -8.90 -3.78 -27.15
CA VAL A 260 -9.04 -4.21 -25.76
C VAL A 260 -8.13 -5.41 -25.48
N VAL A 261 -7.29 -5.27 -24.45
CA VAL A 261 -6.36 -6.29 -23.97
C VAL A 261 -7.10 -7.57 -23.57
N THR A 262 -6.69 -8.69 -24.16
CA THR A 262 -7.26 -10.03 -23.96
C THR A 262 -6.74 -10.69 -22.67
N ASN A 263 -7.28 -11.86 -22.33
CA ASN A 263 -6.79 -12.63 -21.18
C ASN A 263 -5.38 -13.16 -21.43
N GLU A 264 -5.09 -13.57 -22.65
CA GLU A 264 -3.78 -14.03 -23.11
C GLU A 264 -2.75 -12.91 -23.05
N ASP A 265 -3.11 -11.69 -23.48
CA ASP A 265 -2.23 -10.53 -23.36
C ASP A 265 -1.88 -10.21 -21.90
N LYS A 266 -2.88 -10.28 -21.01
CA LYS A 266 -2.69 -10.08 -19.56
C LYS A 266 -1.75 -11.12 -18.99
N ALA A 267 -1.95 -12.40 -19.32
CA ALA A 267 -1.09 -13.49 -18.88
C ALA A 267 0.34 -13.34 -19.42
N ALA A 268 0.50 -12.95 -20.68
CA ALA A 268 1.79 -12.74 -21.33
C ALA A 268 2.56 -11.59 -20.67
N LEU A 269 1.93 -10.42 -20.50
CA LEU A 269 2.58 -9.27 -19.89
C LEU A 269 2.99 -9.55 -18.45
N VAL A 270 2.11 -10.19 -17.67
CA VAL A 270 2.39 -10.56 -16.28
C VAL A 270 3.53 -11.58 -16.19
N PHE A 271 3.53 -12.61 -17.03
CA PHE A 271 4.61 -13.60 -17.04
C PHE A 271 5.96 -12.99 -17.47
N ALA A 272 5.95 -12.14 -18.51
CA ALA A 272 7.12 -11.38 -18.95
C ALA A 272 7.70 -10.49 -17.83
N CYS A 273 6.84 -9.78 -17.08
CA CYS A 273 7.28 -9.01 -15.92
C CYS A 273 7.91 -9.89 -14.83
N GLY A 274 7.37 -11.09 -14.63
CA GLY A 274 7.94 -12.06 -13.70
C GLY A 274 9.33 -12.56 -14.15
N ILE A 275 9.52 -12.84 -15.45
CA ILE A 275 10.82 -13.22 -16.01
C ILE A 275 11.83 -12.08 -15.84
N ALA A 276 11.48 -10.87 -16.25
CA ALA A 276 12.34 -9.69 -16.14
C ALA A 276 12.78 -9.40 -14.69
N ALA A 277 11.98 -9.81 -13.71
CA ALA A 277 12.28 -9.65 -12.29
C ALA A 277 12.87 -10.91 -11.63
N HIS A 278 13.20 -11.95 -12.40
CA HIS A 278 13.72 -13.24 -11.93
C HIS A 278 12.83 -13.86 -10.84
N GLN A 279 11.53 -13.86 -11.08
CA GLN A 279 10.52 -14.27 -10.12
C GLN A 279 10.61 -15.77 -9.81
N VAL A 280 10.43 -16.11 -8.54
CA VAL A 280 10.14 -17.48 -8.12
C VAL A 280 8.64 -17.73 -8.06
N TYR A 281 8.23 -18.93 -8.48
CA TYR A 281 6.85 -19.34 -8.71
C TYR A 281 6.45 -20.52 -7.81
N SER A 282 5.35 -20.37 -7.08
CA SER A 282 4.69 -21.46 -6.36
C SER A 282 3.17 -21.22 -6.28
N PRO A 283 2.35 -22.28 -6.20
CA PRO A 283 0.94 -22.15 -5.85
C PRO A 283 0.69 -21.45 -4.50
N ASN A 284 1.64 -21.54 -3.56
CA ASN A 284 1.51 -20.97 -2.21
C ASN A 284 1.96 -19.51 -2.10
N GLY A 285 2.56 -18.96 -3.16
CA GLY A 285 3.09 -17.61 -3.18
C GLY A 285 4.23 -17.50 -4.18
N SER A 286 4.20 -16.45 -4.99
CA SER A 286 5.25 -16.16 -5.97
C SER A 286 5.77 -14.75 -5.71
N GLY A 287 7.03 -14.50 -6.03
CA GLY A 287 7.64 -13.19 -5.78
C GLY A 287 9.11 -13.15 -6.16
N THR A 288 9.72 -12.01 -5.91
CA THR A 288 11.11 -11.74 -6.27
C THR A 288 11.94 -11.66 -4.99
N PHE A 289 13.12 -12.25 -4.99
CA PHE A 289 14.06 -11.98 -3.90
C PHE A 289 14.64 -10.58 -4.07
N GLN A 290 14.90 -9.91 -2.95
CA GLN A 290 15.59 -8.63 -2.97
C GLN A 290 16.97 -8.84 -3.58
N THR A 291 17.24 -8.22 -4.73
CA THR A 291 18.60 -8.13 -5.27
C THR A 291 19.41 -7.28 -4.29
N THR A 292 20.42 -7.91 -3.67
CA THR A 292 21.43 -7.22 -2.84
C THR A 292 22.28 -6.27 -3.65
#